data_AF-A0A2V8IWX5-F1
#
_entry.id   AF-A0A2V8IWX5-F1
#
_cell.length_a   1.000
_cell.length_b   1.000
_cell.length_c   1.000
_cell.angle_alpha   90.00
_cell.angle_beta   90.00
_cell.angle_gamma   90.00
#
_symmetry.space_group_name_H-M   'P 1'
#
loop_
_entity.id
_entity.type
_entity.pdbx_description
1 polymer ?
#
loop_
_entity_poly.entity_id
_entity_poly.type
_entity_poly.pdbx_seq_one_letter_code
_entity_poly.pdbx_strand_id
1 'polypeptide(L)' 'MSERRLNLSDIILIAATRGMLGAGIGLLLAGKLSNDQRRAVGGTLVLVGAVTTIPLALRVFGHQAPSRDLAA' A
#
# COMPACT_ATOMS: atom_id res chain seq x y z
N MET A 1 25.69 3.30 -14.01
CA MET A 1 24.75 3.70 -12.95
C MET A 1 23.36 3.34 -13.49
N SER A 2 22.89 2.12 -13.19
CA SER A 2 21.70 1.55 -13.85
C SER A 2 20.43 2.05 -13.20
N GLU A 3 19.72 2.91 -13.91
CA GLU A 3 18.37 3.38 -13.56
C GLU A 3 17.42 2.17 -13.62
N ARG A 4 17.11 1.57 -12.46
CA ARG A 4 16.09 0.53 -12.40
C ARG A 4 14.74 1.20 -12.64
N ARG A 5 14.28 1.17 -13.89
CA ARG A 5 12.88 1.42 -14.24
C ARG A 5 12.03 0.33 -13.57
N LEU A 6 11.64 0.57 -12.32
CA LEU A 6 10.70 -0.29 -11.61
C LEU A 6 9.37 -0.18 -12.35
N ASN A 7 8.93 -1.30 -12.93
CA ASN A 7 7.67 -1.35 -13.65
C ASN A 7 6.51 -1.22 -12.64
N LEU A 8 5.35 -0.73 -13.07
CA LEU A 8 4.18 -0.64 -12.19
C LEU A 8 3.84 -1.97 -11.52
N SER A 9 4.01 -3.06 -12.27
CA SER A 9 3.80 -4.43 -11.79
C SER A 9 4.67 -4.74 -10.57
N ASP A 10 5.93 -4.30 -10.54
CA ASP A 10 6.83 -4.51 -9.40
C ASP A 10 6.34 -3.74 -8.18
N ILE A 11 5.86 -2.51 -8.38
CA ILE A 11 5.36 -1.69 -7.28
C ILE A 11 4.07 -2.28 -6.70
N ILE A 12 3.17 -2.79 -7.55
CA ILE A 12 1.96 -3.50 -7.12
C ILE A 12 2.35 -4.75 -6.31
N LEU A 13 3.30 -5.56 -6.79
CA LEU A 13 3.71 -6.80 -6.14
C LEU A 13 4.32 -6.54 -4.76
N ILE A 14 5.15 -5.51 -4.66
CA ILE A 14 5.75 -5.06 -3.39
C ILE A 14 4.68 -4.49 -2.44
N ALA A 15 3.76 -3.66 -2.94
CA ALA A 15 2.67 -3.11 -2.13
C ALA A 15 1.74 -4.21 -1.61
N ALA A 16 1.42 -5.21 -2.44
CA ALA A 16 0.57 -6.33 -2.07
C ALA A 16 1.19 -7.16 -0.95
N THR A 17 2.47 -7.51 -1.06
CA THR A 17 3.17 -8.29 -0.02
C THR A 17 3.25 -7.53 1.31
N ARG A 18 3.52 -6.21 1.28
CA ARG A 18 3.52 -5.35 2.47
C ARG A 18 2.14 -5.23 3.10
N GLY A 19 1.10 -5.09 2.29
CA GLY A 19 -0.29 -5.07 2.75
C GLY A 19 -0.71 -6.39 3.40
N MET A 20 -0.39 -7.53 2.77
CA MET A 20 -0.67 -8.86 3.33
C MET A 20 0.04 -9.09 4.67
N LEU A 21 1.31 -8.68 4.79
CA LEU A 21 2.06 -8.80 6.04
C LEU A 21 1.42 -7.98 7.17
N GLY A 22 1.05 -6.73 6.89
CA GLY A 22 0.37 -5.86 7.84
C GLY A 22 -1.00 -6.39 8.26
N ALA A 23 -1.79 -6.90 7.30
CA ALA A 23 -3.08 -7.53 7.58
C ALA A 23 -2.93 -8.79 8.44
N GLY A 24 -1.95 -9.66 8.15
CA GLY A 24 -1.66 -10.85 8.94
C GLY A 24 -1.26 -10.52 10.38
N ILE A 25 -0.34 -9.57 10.57
CA ILE A 25 0.08 -9.12 11.92
C ILE A 25 -1.11 -8.50 12.67
N GLY A 26 -1.91 -7.68 12.00
CA GLY A 26 -3.13 -7.10 12.57
C GLY A 26 -4.14 -8.17 13.01
N LEU A 27 -4.35 -9.22 12.22
CA LEU A 27 -5.21 -10.35 12.56
C LEU A 27 -4.68 -11.16 13.75
N LEU A 28 -3.37 -11.39 13.84
CA LEU A 28 -2.76 -12.09 14.99
C LEU A 28 -2.89 -11.27 16.29
N LEU A 29 -2.72 -9.96 16.21
CA LEU A 29 -2.85 -9.05 17.36
C LEU A 29 -4.32 -8.82 17.75
N ALA A 30 -5.26 -8.98 16.84
CA ALA A 30 -6.69 -8.73 17.07
C ALA A 30 -7.29 -9.55 18.23
N GLY A 31 -6.77 -10.77 18.48
CA GLY A 31 -7.20 -11.62 19.60
C GLY A 31 -6.60 -11.24 20.96
N LYS A 32 -5.56 -10.41 20.99
CA LYS A 32 -4.86 -10.00 22.22
C LYS A 32 -5.30 -8.64 22.76
N LEU A 33 -6.12 -7.90 22.02
CA LEU A 33 -6.64 -6.60 22.42
C LEU A 33 -8.09 -6.72 22.89
N SER A 34 -8.45 -6.00 23.95
CA SER A 34 -9.86 -5.83 24.35
C SER A 34 -10.65 -5.14 23.22
N ASN A 35 -11.98 -5.30 23.20
CA ASN A 35 -12.81 -4.78 22.10
C ASN A 35 -12.59 -3.28 21.83
N ASP A 36 -12.48 -2.47 22.90
CA ASP A 36 -12.23 -1.03 22.77
C ASP A 36 -10.83 -0.73 22.23
N GLN A 37 -9.81 -1.45 22.71
CA GLN A 37 -8.44 -1.25 22.26
C GLN A 37 -8.28 -1.69 20.81
N ARG A 38 -8.95 -2.76 20.39
CA ARG A 38 -8.94 -3.26 19.01
C ARG A 38 -9.55 -2.24 18.04
N ARG A 39 -10.63 -1.56 18.48
CA ARG A 39 -11.30 -0.53 17.68
C ARG A 39 -10.46 0.74 17.57
N ALA A 40 -9.83 1.16 18.67
CA ALA A 40 -8.92 2.31 18.69
C ALA A 40 -7.65 2.06 17.88
N VAL A 41 -6.92 0.96 18.15
CA VAL A 41 -5.65 0.61 17.49
C VAL A 41 -5.88 0.22 16.03
N GLY A 42 -6.92 -0.56 15.73
CA GLY A 42 -7.28 -0.89 14.35
C GLY A 42 -7.66 0.36 13.55
N GLY A 43 -8.44 1.27 14.15
CA GLY A 43 -8.82 2.54 13.53
C GLY A 43 -7.61 3.44 13.25
N THR A 44 -6.70 3.59 14.22
CA THR A 44 -5.49 4.41 14.04
C THR A 44 -4.53 3.79 13.03
N LEU A 45 -4.31 2.47 13.04
CA LEU A 45 -3.48 1.81 12.03
C LEU A 45 -4.04 1.96 10.62
N VAL A 46 -5.36 1.79 10.44
CA VAL A 46 -6.00 1.99 9.14
C VAL A 46 -5.88 3.42 8.68
N LEU A 47 -6.13 4.39 9.57
CA LEU A 47 -6.00 5.82 9.26
C LEU A 47 -4.56 6.18 8.85
N VAL A 48 -3.57 5.77 9.64
CA VAL A 48 -2.15 6.04 9.37
C VAL A 48 -1.71 5.35 8.08
N GLY A 49 -2.09 4.08 7.89
CA GLY A 49 -1.81 3.33 6.66
C GLY A 49 -2.44 3.99 5.43
N ALA A 50 -3.68 4.45 5.53
CA ALA A 50 -4.39 5.14 4.46
C ALA A 50 -3.74 6.49 4.13
N VAL A 51 -3.45 7.32 5.13
CA VAL A 51 -2.83 8.65 4.95
C VAL A 51 -1.43 8.56 4.35
N THR A 52 -0.68 7.49 4.65
CA THR A 52 0.69 7.33 4.13
C THR A 52 0.75 6.60 2.80
N THR A 53 -0.12 5.61 2.59
CA THR A 53 -0.03 4.69 1.44
C THR A 53 -0.94 5.10 0.29
N ILE A 54 -2.16 5.58 0.55
CA ILE A 54 -3.09 5.98 -0.52
C ILE A 54 -2.50 7.10 -1.39
N PRO A 55 -1.99 8.23 -0.85
CA PRO A 55 -1.41 9.27 -1.71
C PRO A 55 -0.13 8.81 -2.41
N LEU A 56 0.65 7.93 -1.79
CA LEU A 56 1.84 7.36 -2.42
C LEU A 56 1.47 6.44 -3.60
N ALA A 57 0.47 5.58 -3.40
CA ALA A 57 -0.12 4.75 -4.44
C ALA A 57 -0.70 5.60 -5.56
N LEU A 58 -1.53 6.60 -5.24
CA LEU A 58 -2.10 7.51 -6.25
C LEU A 58 -1.03 8.29 -7.02
N ARG A 59 0.06 8.72 -6.38
CA ARG A 59 1.20 9.37 -7.07
C ARG A 59 1.90 8.42 -8.04
N VAL A 60 2.11 7.17 -7.62
CA VAL A 60 2.76 6.15 -8.45
C VAL A 60 1.86 5.71 -9.61
N PHE A 61 0.57 5.50 -9.36
CA PHE A 61 -0.39 5.05 -10.37
C PHE A 61 -0.86 6.19 -11.28
N GLY A 62 -0.91 7.44 -10.80
CA GLY A 62 -1.35 8.62 -11.55
C GLY A 62 -0.35 9.13 -12.59
N HIS A 63 0.93 8.75 -12.53
CA HIS A 63 1.93 9.10 -13.55
C HIS A 63 1.87 8.23 -14.83
N GLN A 64 0.87 7.36 -14.93
CA GLN A 64 0.77 6.37 -16.00
C GLN A 64 -0.44 6.66 -16.91
N ALA A 65 -0.73 7.95 -17.11
CA ALA A 65 -1.50 8.36 -18.28
C ALA A 65 -0.73 7.87 -19.53
N PRO A 66 -1.40 7.21 -20.47
CA PRO A 66 -0.77 6.30 -21.40
C PRO A 66 0.02 7.08 -22.44
N SER A 67 1.34 6.90 -22.46
CA SER A 67 2.13 7.08 -23.69
C SER A 67 1.84 5.89 -24.63
N ARG A 68 0.58 5.76 -25.03
CA ARG A 68 0.18 5.09 -26.26
C ARG A 68 -0.20 6.21 -27.20
N ASP A 69 0.81 6.75 -27.85
CA ASP A 69 0.75 7.59 -29.05
C ASP A 69 2.19 8.09 -29.25
N LEU A 70 2.79 8.18 -30.42
CA LEU A 70 2.40 7.85 -31.78
C LEU A 70 3.67 8.21 -32.57
N ALA A 71 4.50 7.24 -32.91
CA ALA A 71 5.61 7.42 -33.85
C ALA A 71 5.91 6.03 -34.43
N ALA A 72 5.33 5.72 -35.59
CA ALA A 72 5.77 6.12 -36.93
C ALA A 72 7.03 5.34 -37.33
#